data_AF-A0AAX4KX61-F1
#
_entry.id   AF-A0AAX4KX61-F1
#
_cell.length_a   1.000
_cell.length_b   1.000
_cell.length_c   1.000
_cell.angle_alpha   90.00
_cell.angle_beta   90.00
_cell.angle_gamma   90.00
#
_symmetry.space_group_name_H-M   'P 1'
#
loop_
_entity.id
_entity.type
_entity.pdbx_description
1 polymer ?
#
loop_
_entity_poly.entity_id
_entity_poly.type
_entity_poly.pdbx_seq_one_letter_code
_entity_poly.pdbx_strand_id
1 'polypeptide(L)'
;MLSKIIIFMIILLEISSVVSLATTYFPYVQYPKNVLMGQNFTITFGLTSNVINSTNFEYVTSGTKIVNISGNTGYQGFGGYWLVDKINLTNASELIVSFQGERIGGDNPGIVLYSNNFNLEDTSDGQSGTYEILVAWSGILWLDKFNGWYSVISTLPTFSSGNYTVIFKDVNSSVCVYSITINSSSTYLVKYNTGIPWNSIGYVGIRTDNGIVVPLEFIATVLPPRAESSIPAKYVVYINDNEYTSGYSNGSSSITLRIFLPSVINITFPQYHLYKVITIGTTKSSDIYENFPIVQTVLIMITVVLIGLSIWKEILNKRT
;
A
#
# COMPACT_ATOMS: atom_id res chain seq x y z
N MET A 1 -0.46 -48.05 2.42
CA MET A 1 -0.77 -46.89 3.27
C MET A 1 0.37 -45.87 3.27
N LEU A 2 1.63 -46.30 3.43
CA LEU A 2 2.83 -45.44 3.44
C LEU A 2 3.02 -44.60 2.15
N SER A 3 2.82 -45.19 0.96
CA SER A 3 2.99 -44.46 -0.31
C SER A 3 1.94 -43.35 -0.53
N LYS A 4 0.76 -43.45 0.09
CA LYS A 4 -0.33 -42.45 -0.04
C LYS A 4 -0.10 -41.23 0.85
N ILE A 5 0.46 -41.43 2.04
CA ILE A 5 0.87 -40.36 2.95
C ILE A 5 2.03 -39.58 2.34
N ILE A 6 2.95 -40.27 1.66
CA ILE A 6 4.08 -39.63 0.95
C ILE A 6 3.58 -38.77 -0.21
N ILE A 7 2.63 -39.26 -1.03
CA ILE A 7 2.06 -38.46 -2.12
C ILE A 7 1.31 -37.23 -1.59
N PHE A 8 0.51 -37.40 -0.52
CA PHE A 8 -0.19 -36.28 0.10
C PHE A 8 0.80 -35.26 0.71
N MET A 9 1.88 -35.71 1.35
CA MET A 9 2.91 -34.84 1.87
C MET A 9 3.71 -34.13 0.77
N ILE A 10 3.99 -34.78 -0.36
CA ILE A 10 4.64 -34.14 -1.52
C ILE A 10 3.71 -33.06 -2.10
N ILE A 11 2.42 -33.35 -2.26
CA ILE A 11 1.44 -32.35 -2.70
C ILE A 11 1.34 -31.19 -1.70
N LEU A 12 1.33 -31.47 -0.39
CA LEU A 12 1.32 -30.41 0.64
C LEU A 12 2.62 -29.59 0.61
N LEU A 13 3.77 -30.24 0.38
CA LEU A 13 5.07 -29.59 0.25
C LEU A 13 5.10 -28.69 -0.99
N GLU A 14 4.56 -29.16 -2.12
CA GLU A 14 4.51 -28.38 -3.36
C GLU A 14 3.48 -27.24 -3.30
N ILE A 15 2.34 -27.44 -2.64
CA ILE A 15 1.42 -26.33 -2.36
C ILE A 15 2.10 -25.30 -1.44
N SER A 16 2.84 -25.76 -0.42
CA SER A 16 3.58 -24.85 0.46
C SER A 16 4.76 -24.16 -0.24
N SER A 17 5.42 -24.79 -1.21
CA SER A 17 6.51 -24.19 -1.96
C SER A 17 6.01 -23.17 -2.98
N VAL A 18 4.87 -23.42 -3.62
CA VAL A 18 4.15 -22.44 -4.48
C VAL A 18 3.63 -21.26 -3.66
N VAL A 19 3.19 -21.48 -2.42
CA VAL A 19 2.82 -20.40 -1.48
C VAL A 19 4.06 -19.67 -0.95
N SER A 20 5.21 -20.33 -0.79
CA SER A 20 6.47 -19.71 -0.34
C SER A 20 7.21 -18.92 -1.43
N LEU A 21 6.89 -19.16 -2.69
CA LEU A 21 7.34 -18.39 -3.85
C LEU A 21 6.31 -17.36 -4.30
N ALA A 22 5.25 -17.12 -3.51
CA ALA A 22 4.39 -15.95 -3.69
C ALA A 22 5.29 -14.71 -3.61
N THR A 23 5.58 -14.16 -4.78
CA THR A 23 6.39 -12.97 -4.96
C THR A 23 5.88 -11.90 -4.00
N THR A 24 6.77 -11.32 -3.19
CA THR A 24 6.49 -10.23 -2.25
C THR A 24 6.12 -8.92 -2.98
N TYR A 25 5.73 -9.01 -4.24
CA TYR A 25 5.44 -7.91 -5.13
C TYR A 25 4.11 -8.17 -5.82
N PHE A 26 3.28 -7.14 -5.92
CA PHE A 26 2.01 -7.14 -6.63
C PHE A 26 2.05 -6.02 -7.68
N PRO A 27 1.46 -6.25 -8.87
CA PRO A 27 1.33 -5.18 -9.86
C PRO A 27 0.27 -4.20 -9.36
N TYR A 28 0.64 -2.94 -9.17
CA TYR A 28 -0.33 -1.87 -8.96
C TYR A 28 -0.53 -1.14 -10.28
N VAL A 29 -1.76 -0.64 -10.48
CA VAL A 29 -2.06 0.24 -11.60
C VAL A 29 -2.97 1.36 -11.13
N GLN A 30 -2.63 2.58 -11.52
CA GLN A 30 -3.39 3.80 -11.31
C GLN A 30 -3.82 4.35 -12.67
N TYR A 31 -5.11 4.64 -12.78
CA TYR A 31 -5.72 5.22 -13.97
C TYR A 31 -6.87 6.13 -13.53
N PRO A 32 -7.22 7.15 -14.34
CA PRO A 32 -8.40 7.96 -14.06
C PRO A 32 -9.67 7.11 -14.06
N LYS A 33 -10.62 7.41 -13.16
CA LYS A 33 -11.90 6.68 -13.07
C LYS A 33 -12.73 6.77 -14.35
N ASN A 34 -12.57 7.85 -15.12
CA ASN A 34 -13.31 8.13 -16.34
C ASN A 34 -12.39 8.76 -17.39
N VAL A 35 -12.54 8.36 -18.65
CA VAL A 35 -11.82 8.93 -19.81
C VAL A 35 -12.80 9.16 -20.95
N LEU A 36 -12.78 10.35 -21.53
CA LEU A 36 -13.57 10.66 -22.73
C LEU A 36 -12.90 10.08 -23.97
N MET A 37 -13.71 9.66 -24.94
CA MET A 37 -13.23 9.11 -26.21
C MET A 37 -12.33 10.13 -26.93
N GLY A 38 -11.16 9.68 -27.38
CA GLY A 38 -10.17 10.55 -28.02
C GLY A 38 -9.43 11.51 -27.07
N GLN A 39 -9.62 11.41 -25.75
CA GLN A 39 -8.82 12.11 -24.74
C GLN A 39 -7.52 11.35 -24.48
N ASN A 40 -6.43 12.09 -24.25
CA ASN A 40 -5.20 11.51 -23.74
C ASN A 40 -5.35 11.26 -22.24
N PHE A 41 -4.94 10.09 -21.77
CA PHE A 41 -4.89 9.77 -20.36
C PHE A 41 -3.65 8.96 -20.04
N THR A 42 -3.20 9.05 -18.79
CA THR A 42 -2.00 8.35 -18.33
C THR A 42 -2.41 7.18 -17.44
N ILE A 43 -1.81 6.02 -17.68
CA ILE A 43 -1.83 4.87 -16.79
C ILE A 43 -0.46 4.75 -16.15
N THR A 44 -0.41 4.77 -14.83
CA THR A 44 0.81 4.56 -14.05
C THR A 44 0.76 3.17 -13.43
N PHE A 45 1.81 2.38 -13.58
CA PHE A 45 1.86 1.00 -13.10
C PHE A 45 3.24 0.68 -12.55
N GLY A 46 3.33 -0.39 -11.76
CA GLY A 46 4.58 -0.78 -11.14
C GLY A 46 4.44 -2.03 -10.28
N LEU A 47 5.51 -2.38 -9.58
CA LEU A 47 5.53 -3.44 -8.58
C LEU A 47 5.62 -2.80 -7.19
N THR A 48 4.72 -3.22 -6.30
CA THR A 48 4.68 -2.78 -4.90
C THR A 48 4.72 -3.99 -3.99
N SER A 49 5.40 -3.90 -2.85
CA SER A 49 5.45 -5.01 -1.88
C SER A 49 4.41 -4.92 -0.78
N ASN A 50 3.86 -3.72 -0.54
CA ASN A 50 2.80 -3.50 0.42
C ASN A 50 2.04 -2.20 0.06
N VAL A 51 0.71 -2.30 0.03
CA VAL A 51 -0.19 -1.16 -0.15
C VAL A 51 -1.26 -1.21 0.92
N ILE A 52 -1.25 -0.20 1.79
CA ILE A 52 -2.42 0.14 2.58
C ILE A 52 -3.23 1.12 1.73
N ASN A 53 -4.50 0.82 1.50
CA ASN A 53 -5.45 1.71 0.82
C ASN A 53 -6.80 1.60 1.53
N SER A 54 -6.87 2.17 2.72
CA SER A 54 -8.02 2.05 3.62
C SER A 54 -8.04 3.22 4.58
N THR A 55 -9.24 3.70 4.91
CA THR A 55 -9.47 4.60 6.04
C THR A 55 -9.95 3.86 7.28
N ASN A 56 -10.15 2.54 7.17
CA ASN A 56 -10.43 1.64 8.28
C ASN A 56 -9.11 1.00 8.75
N PHE A 57 -8.47 1.66 9.71
CA PHE A 57 -7.19 1.25 10.28
C PHE A 57 -7.34 -0.01 11.15
N GLU A 58 -6.40 -0.95 11.02
CA GLU A 58 -6.35 -2.20 11.77
C GLU A 58 -6.19 -1.95 13.28
N TYR A 59 -5.38 -0.97 13.64
CA TYR A 59 -5.10 -0.61 15.03
C TYR A 59 -5.49 0.83 15.30
N VAL A 60 -6.27 1.02 16.35
CA VAL A 60 -6.79 2.32 16.78
C VAL A 60 -6.61 2.42 18.28
N THR A 61 -6.09 3.55 18.76
CA THR A 61 -5.97 3.80 20.20
C THR A 61 -7.33 3.63 20.89
N SER A 62 -7.35 2.85 21.97
CA SER A 62 -8.55 2.64 22.77
C SER A 62 -9.12 3.97 23.27
N GLY A 63 -10.43 4.16 23.12
CA GLY A 63 -11.10 5.41 23.49
C GLY A 63 -11.15 6.47 22.38
N THR A 64 -10.58 6.20 21.20
CA THR A 64 -10.83 7.04 20.01
C THR A 64 -12.33 7.05 19.71
N LYS A 65 -12.92 8.25 19.62
CA LYS A 65 -14.34 8.40 19.35
C LYS A 65 -14.57 8.56 17.85
N ILE A 66 -15.41 7.70 17.29
CA ILE A 66 -15.89 7.85 15.92
C ILE A 66 -17.02 8.89 15.90
N VAL A 67 -16.88 9.90 15.05
CA VAL A 67 -17.85 10.99 14.90
C VAL A 67 -18.29 11.09 13.45
N ASN A 68 -19.48 11.65 13.21
CA ASN A 68 -19.95 11.96 11.86
C ASN A 68 -19.76 13.46 11.61
N ILE A 69 -18.95 13.80 10.61
CA ILE A 69 -18.71 15.17 10.17
C ILE A 69 -19.24 15.29 8.74
N SER A 70 -20.36 15.99 8.58
CA SER A 70 -20.96 16.27 7.27
C SER A 70 -21.20 15.03 6.40
N GLY A 71 -21.52 13.89 7.02
CA GLY A 71 -21.76 12.62 6.33
C GLY A 71 -20.51 11.73 6.18
N ASN A 72 -19.33 12.21 6.59
CA ASN A 72 -18.09 11.44 6.58
C ASN A 72 -17.70 10.96 7.98
N THR A 73 -16.98 9.84 8.04
CA THR A 73 -16.43 9.29 9.28
C THR A 73 -15.23 10.10 9.72
N GLY A 74 -15.31 10.69 10.92
CA GLY A 74 -14.19 11.34 11.60
C GLY A 74 -13.74 10.56 12.82
N TYR A 75 -12.47 10.69 13.17
CA TYR A 75 -11.85 10.10 14.34
C TYR A 75 -11.41 11.22 15.28
N GLN A 76 -12.01 11.26 16.46
CA GLN A 76 -11.69 12.20 17.53
C GLN A 76 -10.75 11.52 18.53
N GLY A 77 -9.56 12.08 18.68
CA GLY A 77 -8.55 11.61 19.64
C GLY A 77 -8.55 12.39 20.96
N PHE A 78 -7.68 11.95 21.87
CA PHE A 78 -7.36 12.68 23.09
C PHE A 78 -5.87 12.56 23.44
N GLY A 79 -5.03 13.47 22.93
CA GLY A 79 -3.61 13.58 23.30
C GLY A 79 -2.78 12.35 22.91
N GLY A 80 -2.01 12.45 21.82
CA GLY A 80 -1.14 11.35 21.38
C GLY A 80 -1.87 10.15 20.76
N TYR A 81 -3.19 10.22 20.57
CA TYR A 81 -3.97 9.13 19.96
C TYR A 81 -3.60 8.94 18.49
N TRP A 82 -3.70 7.69 18.03
CA TRP A 82 -3.24 7.24 16.73
C TRP A 82 -4.17 6.17 16.12
N LEU A 83 -4.10 6.08 14.79
CA LEU A 83 -4.76 5.10 13.93
C LEU A 83 -3.69 4.59 12.98
N VAL A 84 -3.35 3.31 13.01
CA VAL A 84 -2.22 2.78 12.24
C VAL A 84 -2.51 1.40 11.67
N ASP A 85 -1.80 1.09 10.60
CA ASP A 85 -1.73 -0.22 9.98
C ASP A 85 -0.30 -0.75 10.02
N LYS A 86 -0.17 -2.07 10.00
CA LYS A 86 1.14 -2.71 9.95
C LYS A 86 1.77 -2.55 8.57
N ILE A 87 3.05 -2.20 8.55
CA ILE A 87 3.84 -2.06 7.33
C ILE A 87 5.14 -2.84 7.42
N ASN A 88 5.66 -3.27 6.27
CA ASN A 88 6.94 -3.95 6.18
C ASN A 88 7.84 -3.21 5.19
N LEU A 89 8.94 -2.66 5.69
CA LEU A 89 9.94 -1.94 4.89
C LEU A 89 11.16 -2.79 4.54
N THR A 90 11.13 -4.09 4.85
CA THR A 90 12.20 -5.03 4.46
C THR A 90 12.39 -4.99 2.95
N ASN A 91 13.63 -4.75 2.50
CA ASN A 91 13.98 -4.61 1.08
C ASN A 91 13.20 -3.50 0.35
N ALA A 92 12.78 -2.44 1.06
CA ALA A 92 12.22 -1.21 0.50
C ALA A 92 13.24 -0.07 0.61
N SER A 93 13.18 0.91 -0.29
CA SER A 93 13.94 2.16 -0.13
C SER A 93 13.08 3.41 -0.05
N GLU A 94 11.79 3.29 -0.32
CA GLU A 94 10.90 4.44 -0.33
C GLU A 94 9.53 4.03 0.19
N LEU A 95 8.95 4.89 1.01
CA LEU A 95 7.60 4.78 1.55
C LEU A 95 6.89 6.10 1.21
N ILE A 96 5.82 6.00 0.43
CA ILE A 96 4.98 7.14 0.09
C ILE A 96 3.70 7.03 0.90
N VAL A 97 3.40 8.02 1.72
CA VAL A 97 2.18 8.08 2.53
C VAL A 97 1.35 9.27 2.08
N SER A 98 0.14 9.01 1.62
CA SER A 98 -0.81 10.02 1.13
C SER A 98 -2.07 9.99 1.98
N PHE A 99 -2.47 11.16 2.45
CA PHE A 99 -3.72 11.42 3.13
C PHE A 99 -4.56 12.37 2.28
N GLN A 100 -5.84 12.04 2.08
CA GLN A 100 -6.85 12.98 1.59
C GLN A 100 -7.92 13.14 2.67
N GLY A 101 -8.23 14.38 3.03
CA GLY A 101 -9.25 14.65 4.04
C GLY A 101 -9.09 16.02 4.67
N GLU A 102 -9.54 16.13 5.92
CA GLU A 102 -9.43 17.36 6.70
C GLU A 102 -9.15 17.09 8.18
N ARG A 103 -8.62 18.11 8.86
CA ARG A 103 -8.51 18.15 10.32
C ARG A 103 -9.34 19.29 10.90
N ILE A 104 -9.94 19.05 12.05
CA ILE A 104 -10.69 20.05 12.82
C ILE A 104 -10.06 20.13 14.20
N GLY A 105 -9.36 21.24 14.46
CA GLY A 105 -8.58 21.45 15.67
C GLY A 105 -7.35 20.54 15.75
N GLY A 106 -6.93 20.25 16.97
CA GLY A 106 -5.75 19.45 17.27
C GLY A 106 -4.44 20.24 17.20
N ASP A 107 -3.56 20.02 18.17
CA ASP A 107 -2.26 20.70 18.22
C ASP A 107 -1.29 20.08 17.20
N ASN A 108 -1.15 18.75 17.21
CA ASN A 108 -0.22 18.04 16.34
C ASN A 108 -0.81 16.77 15.70
N PRO A 109 -1.97 16.82 15.01
CA PRO A 109 -2.38 15.73 14.14
C PRO A 109 -1.46 15.65 12.91
N GLY A 110 -1.28 14.46 12.34
CA GLY A 110 -0.37 14.29 11.21
C GLY A 110 -0.15 12.84 10.78
N ILE A 111 0.73 12.66 9.79
CA ILE A 111 1.19 11.32 9.38
C ILE A 111 2.24 10.85 10.37
N VAL A 112 2.09 9.63 10.87
CA VAL A 112 2.99 9.03 11.87
C VAL A 112 3.58 7.71 11.41
N LEU A 113 4.82 7.44 11.81
CA LEU A 113 5.50 6.15 11.71
C LEU A 113 5.91 5.70 13.11
N TYR A 114 5.65 4.44 13.44
CA TYR A 114 6.10 3.83 14.69
C TYR A 114 6.97 2.60 14.41
N SER A 115 7.91 2.34 15.31
CA SER A 115 8.78 1.17 15.25
C SER A 115 8.03 -0.15 15.51
N ASN A 116 8.62 -1.27 15.10
CA ASN A 116 8.07 -2.63 15.26
C ASN A 116 7.84 -3.04 16.73
N ASN A 117 8.52 -2.39 17.67
CA ASN A 117 8.38 -2.62 19.10
C ASN A 117 7.43 -1.62 19.79
N PHE A 118 6.69 -0.82 19.03
CA PHE A 118 5.64 0.04 19.56
C PHE A 118 4.51 -0.80 20.15
N ASN A 119 4.11 -0.52 21.39
CA ASN A 119 3.06 -1.23 22.09
C ASN A 119 1.69 -0.66 21.72
N LEU A 120 0.92 -1.45 20.97
CA LEU A 120 -0.43 -1.08 20.52
C LEU A 120 -1.48 -1.11 21.63
N GLU A 121 -1.19 -1.74 22.77
CA GLU A 121 -2.08 -1.77 23.93
C GLU A 121 -1.97 -0.52 24.80
N ASP A 122 -0.85 0.22 24.67
CA ASP A 122 -0.65 1.48 25.38
C ASP A 122 -1.32 2.62 24.60
N THR A 123 -2.05 3.48 25.32
CA THR A 123 -2.74 4.63 24.73
C THR A 123 -1.83 5.82 24.50
N SER A 124 -0.62 5.81 25.08
CA SER A 124 0.37 6.89 24.93
C SER A 124 1.26 6.67 23.71
N ASP A 125 1.51 7.77 22.98
CA ASP A 125 2.66 7.88 22.09
C ASP A 125 3.89 8.33 22.90
N GLY A 126 5.06 8.29 22.27
CA GLY A 126 6.33 8.63 22.91
C GLY A 126 6.80 7.56 23.91
N GLN A 127 6.65 6.29 23.54
CA GLN A 127 6.91 5.17 24.43
C GLN A 127 8.41 4.95 24.65
N SER A 128 8.80 4.63 25.88
CA SER A 128 10.21 4.34 26.16
C SER A 128 10.69 3.14 25.35
N GLY A 129 11.83 3.30 24.69
CA GLY A 129 12.43 2.23 23.90
C GLY A 129 11.93 2.11 22.45
N THR A 130 10.99 2.95 22.01
CA THR A 130 10.49 2.97 20.62
C THR A 130 11.18 4.05 19.78
N TYR A 131 10.92 4.00 18.47
CA TYR A 131 11.19 5.10 17.56
C TYR A 131 9.90 5.57 16.93
N GLU A 132 9.70 6.88 16.93
CA GLU A 132 8.46 7.49 16.43
C GLU A 132 8.78 8.72 15.58
N ILE A 133 8.07 8.87 14.46
CA ILE A 133 8.24 10.00 13.54
C ILE A 133 6.86 10.56 13.24
N LEU A 134 6.65 11.83 13.54
CA LEU A 134 5.41 12.52 13.25
C LEU A 134 5.68 13.72 12.34
N VAL A 135 5.10 13.67 11.15
CA VAL A 135 5.00 14.83 10.25
C VAL A 135 3.67 15.52 10.54
N ALA A 136 3.70 16.46 11.48
CA ALA A 136 2.50 17.14 11.96
C ALA A 136 2.00 18.17 10.93
N TRP A 137 0.68 18.20 10.74
CA TRP A 137 -0.01 19.16 9.90
C TRP A 137 0.03 20.61 10.43
N SER A 138 0.49 20.78 11.68
CA SER A 138 0.87 22.07 12.26
C SER A 138 2.19 22.63 11.70
N GLY A 139 2.89 21.89 10.83
CA GLY A 139 4.14 22.33 10.22
C GLY A 139 5.39 21.93 11.02
N ILE A 140 5.29 20.89 11.85
CA ILE A 140 6.38 20.44 12.72
C ILE A 140 6.74 18.99 12.40
N LEU A 141 8.05 18.71 12.28
CA LEU A 141 8.58 17.35 12.32
C LEU A 141 8.99 17.03 13.75
N TRP A 142 8.31 16.04 14.33
CA TRP A 142 8.60 15.51 15.65
C TRP A 142 9.27 14.15 15.53
N LEU A 143 10.22 13.87 16.40
CA LEU A 143 10.85 12.57 16.56
C LEU A 143 10.76 12.12 18.02
N ASP A 144 10.61 10.82 18.23
CA ASP A 144 11.01 10.16 19.47
C ASP A 144 12.16 9.19 19.15
N LYS A 145 13.25 9.33 19.92
CA LYS A 145 14.35 8.38 19.97
C LYS A 145 14.52 7.91 21.41
N PHE A 146 13.69 6.95 21.78
CA PHE A 146 13.69 6.24 23.07
C PHE A 146 13.21 7.01 24.31
N ASN A 147 13.15 8.35 24.29
CA ASN A 147 13.05 9.19 25.49
C ASN A 147 12.08 10.37 25.33
N GLY A 148 11.04 10.22 24.51
CA GLY A 148 9.99 11.22 24.34
C GLY A 148 10.18 12.11 23.11
N TRP A 149 9.10 12.81 22.79
CA TRP A 149 9.01 13.67 21.61
C TRP A 149 9.84 14.95 21.72
N TYR A 150 10.56 15.26 20.64
CA TYR A 150 11.21 16.56 20.43
C TYR A 150 11.04 17.01 18.98
N SER A 151 10.94 18.33 18.77
CA SER A 151 10.82 18.90 17.43
C SER A 151 12.18 19.09 16.80
N VAL A 152 12.30 18.76 15.52
CA VAL A 152 13.55 18.93 14.75
C VAL A 152 13.43 19.92 13.61
N ILE A 153 12.21 20.15 13.11
CA ILE A 153 11.88 21.17 12.12
C ILE A 153 10.53 21.76 12.51
N SER A 154 10.39 23.08 12.55
CA SER A 154 9.13 23.78 12.89
C SER A 154 8.61 24.69 11.78
N THR A 155 9.13 24.50 10.56
CA THR A 155 8.85 25.35 9.39
C THR A 155 8.32 24.53 8.20
N LEU A 156 7.79 23.34 8.45
CA LEU A 156 7.14 22.55 7.40
C LEU A 156 5.83 23.22 6.98
N PRO A 157 5.36 22.98 5.74
CA PRO A 157 4.09 23.54 5.30
C PRO A 157 2.93 23.01 6.14
N THR A 158 2.05 23.93 6.55
CA THR A 158 0.85 23.60 7.32
C THR A 158 -0.24 23.03 6.42
N PHE A 159 -1.10 22.20 7.01
CA PHE A 159 -2.20 21.55 6.32
C PHE A 159 -3.46 21.58 7.18
N SER A 160 -4.61 21.78 6.54
CA SER A 160 -5.92 21.75 7.19
C SER A 160 -6.93 20.88 6.44
N SER A 161 -6.87 20.89 5.10
CA SER A 161 -7.73 20.08 4.25
C SER A 161 -7.15 19.88 2.84
N GLY A 162 -7.64 18.84 2.17
CA GLY A 162 -7.24 18.45 0.81
C GLY A 162 -6.29 17.24 0.83
N ASN A 163 -5.27 17.26 -0.02
CA ASN A 163 -4.30 16.16 -0.16
C ASN A 163 -2.98 16.51 0.53
N TYR A 164 -2.42 15.58 1.28
CA TYR A 164 -1.12 15.70 1.94
C TYR A 164 -0.33 14.41 1.76
N THR A 165 0.79 14.50 1.05
CA THR A 165 1.66 13.35 0.77
C THR A 165 3.03 13.59 1.36
N VAL A 166 3.58 12.58 2.03
CA VAL A 166 4.96 12.56 2.53
C VAL A 166 5.71 11.41 1.87
N ILE A 167 6.91 11.70 1.39
CA ILE A 167 7.84 10.69 0.88
C ILE A 167 8.93 10.48 1.93
N PHE A 168 9.05 9.25 2.41
CA PHE A 168 10.14 8.78 3.24
C PHE A 168 11.09 7.92 2.41
N LYS A 169 12.39 8.02 2.64
CA LYS A 169 13.40 7.22 1.95
C LYS A 169 14.36 6.54 2.92
N ASP A 170 14.85 5.37 2.53
CA ASP A 170 16.04 4.78 3.13
C ASP A 170 17.28 5.53 2.62
N VAL A 171 17.94 6.26 3.52
CA VAL A 171 19.22 6.91 3.25
C VAL A 171 20.22 6.42 4.28
N ASN A 172 21.11 5.52 3.83
CA ASN A 172 22.11 4.86 4.67
C ASN A 172 21.50 4.09 5.85
N SER A 173 20.47 3.26 5.58
CA SER A 173 19.76 2.45 6.56
C SER A 173 18.98 3.26 7.60
N SER A 174 18.64 4.50 7.29
CA SER A 174 17.96 5.44 8.17
C SER A 174 16.82 6.15 7.46
N VAL A 175 15.73 6.42 8.19
CA VAL A 175 14.56 7.11 7.65
C VAL A 175 14.92 8.57 7.33
N CYS A 176 14.71 8.96 6.09
CA CYS A 176 14.81 10.35 5.64
C CYS A 176 13.42 10.86 5.26
N VAL A 177 12.96 11.94 5.89
CA VAL A 177 11.79 12.70 5.44
C VAL A 177 12.21 13.51 4.24
N TYR A 178 11.87 13.03 3.04
CA TYR A 178 12.45 13.53 1.81
C TYR A 178 11.69 14.75 1.26
N SER A 179 10.38 14.63 1.11
CA SER A 179 9.54 15.71 0.58
C SER A 179 8.10 15.60 1.07
N ILE A 180 7.41 16.74 1.04
CA ILE A 180 5.99 16.88 1.37
C ILE A 180 5.30 17.53 0.18
N THR A 181 4.18 16.98 -0.27
CA THR A 181 3.36 17.56 -1.34
C THR A 181 1.96 17.86 -0.81
N ILE A 182 1.50 19.09 -1.00
CA ILE A 182 0.16 19.53 -0.58
C ILE A 182 -0.68 19.86 -1.81
N ASN A 183 -1.93 19.37 -1.81
CA ASN A 183 -2.94 19.62 -2.84
C ASN A 183 -2.44 19.39 -4.27
N SER A 184 -1.60 18.36 -4.43
CA SER A 184 -1.05 17.91 -5.72
C SER A 184 -0.31 18.98 -6.54
N SER A 185 0.06 20.11 -5.94
CA SER A 185 0.61 21.27 -6.65
C SER A 185 1.86 21.85 -5.97
N SER A 186 1.92 21.86 -4.64
CA SER A 186 3.05 22.43 -3.91
C SER A 186 3.91 21.33 -3.31
N THR A 187 5.08 21.07 -3.89
CA THR A 187 6.06 20.11 -3.36
C THR A 187 7.20 20.84 -2.65
N TYR A 188 7.41 20.50 -1.38
CA TYR A 188 8.41 21.05 -0.49
C TYR A 188 9.47 20.00 -0.21
N LEU A 189 10.73 20.34 -0.51
CA LEU A 189 11.85 19.46 -0.29
C LEU A 189 12.35 19.60 1.15
N VAL A 190 12.33 18.51 1.91
CA VAL A 190 12.71 18.50 3.34
C VAL A 190 14.13 17.93 3.51
N LYS A 191 14.40 16.75 2.94
CA LYS A 191 15.71 16.07 2.99
C LYS A 191 16.31 15.97 4.40
N TYR A 192 15.48 15.65 5.39
CA TYR A 192 15.93 15.52 6.78
C TYR A 192 16.13 14.04 7.14
N ASN A 193 17.37 13.65 7.43
CA ASN A 193 17.67 12.30 7.92
C ASN A 193 17.41 12.24 9.43
N THR A 194 16.48 11.38 9.85
CA THR A 194 16.07 11.29 11.25
C THR A 194 17.08 10.55 12.11
N GLY A 195 17.94 9.71 11.54
CA GLY A 195 18.81 8.78 12.28
C GLY A 195 18.06 7.59 12.90
N ILE A 196 16.75 7.45 12.65
CA ILE A 196 15.95 6.28 13.07
C ILE A 196 16.15 5.17 12.03
N PRO A 197 16.46 3.92 12.45
CA PRO A 197 16.74 2.84 11.49
C PRO A 197 15.55 2.55 10.58
N TRP A 198 15.77 2.47 9.26
CA TRP A 198 14.71 2.26 8.26
C TRP A 198 13.91 0.97 8.53
N ASN A 199 14.61 -0.14 8.75
CA ASN A 199 14.00 -1.43 9.02
C ASN A 199 13.40 -1.56 10.43
N SER A 200 13.52 -0.52 11.28
CA SER A 200 12.85 -0.53 12.59
C SER A 200 11.38 -0.16 12.50
N ILE A 201 10.94 0.51 11.42
CA ILE A 201 9.54 0.94 11.25
C ILE A 201 8.64 -0.28 10.99
N GLY A 202 7.55 -0.35 11.75
CA GLY A 202 6.57 -1.43 11.70
C GLY A 202 5.13 -0.98 11.47
N TYR A 203 4.85 0.32 11.70
CA TYR A 203 3.51 0.86 11.59
C TYR A 203 3.51 2.22 10.91
N VAL A 204 2.44 2.51 10.17
CA VAL A 204 2.19 3.80 9.52
C VAL A 204 0.73 4.18 9.69
N GLY A 205 0.46 5.47 9.83
CA GLY A 205 -0.91 5.92 9.97
C GLY A 205 -1.06 7.40 10.27
N ILE A 206 -2.07 7.71 11.06
CA ILE A 206 -2.49 9.06 11.43
C ILE A 206 -2.42 9.21 12.94
N ARG A 207 -1.77 10.27 13.41
CA ARG A 207 -1.93 10.77 14.78
C ARG A 207 -3.09 11.78 14.79
N THR A 208 -4.09 11.56 15.64
CA THR A 208 -5.27 12.44 15.77
C THR A 208 -5.08 13.51 16.85
N ASP A 209 -4.20 13.24 17.81
CA ASP A 209 -3.94 14.11 18.96
C ASP A 209 -5.23 14.46 19.73
N ASN A 210 -5.44 15.72 20.10
CA ASN A 210 -6.67 16.22 20.73
C ASN A 210 -7.71 16.78 19.71
N GLY A 211 -7.53 16.52 18.42
CA GLY A 211 -8.41 17.02 17.35
C GLY A 211 -9.34 15.95 16.77
N ILE A 212 -10.03 16.34 15.69
CA ILE A 212 -10.80 15.42 14.84
C ILE A 212 -10.10 15.33 13.48
N VAL A 213 -9.87 14.11 13.00
CA VAL A 213 -9.37 13.86 11.64
C VAL A 213 -10.46 13.15 10.83
N VAL A 214 -10.75 13.66 9.64
CA VAL A 214 -11.73 13.09 8.71
C VAL A 214 -10.98 12.55 7.48
N PRO A 215 -10.51 11.28 7.50
CA PRO A 215 -9.86 10.67 6.35
C PRO A 215 -10.90 10.29 5.28
N LEU A 216 -10.75 10.84 4.08
CA LEU A 216 -11.48 10.41 2.88
C LEU A 216 -10.71 9.33 2.11
N GLU A 217 -9.38 9.41 2.11
CA GLU A 217 -8.49 8.41 1.55
C GLU A 217 -7.19 8.38 2.37
N PHE A 218 -6.64 7.19 2.58
CA PHE A 218 -5.32 7.01 3.16
C PHE A 218 -4.61 5.88 2.41
N ILE A 219 -3.47 6.22 1.81
CA ILE A 219 -2.66 5.29 1.01
C ILE A 219 -1.23 5.30 1.53
N ALA A 220 -0.70 4.14 1.90
CA ALA A 220 0.73 3.95 2.13
C ALA A 220 1.27 2.95 1.11
N THR A 221 2.26 3.36 0.31
CA THR A 221 2.87 2.55 -0.75
C THR A 221 4.34 2.32 -0.46
N VAL A 222 4.74 1.06 -0.37
CA VAL A 222 6.14 0.64 -0.20
C VAL A 222 6.77 0.35 -1.55
N LEU A 223 7.86 1.05 -1.86
CA LEU A 223 8.59 0.90 -3.11
C LEU A 223 9.98 0.28 -2.87
N PRO A 224 10.41 -0.65 -3.74
CA PRO A 224 11.72 -1.28 -3.65
C PRO A 224 12.88 -0.29 -3.87
N PRO A 225 14.13 -0.67 -3.48
CA PRO A 225 15.37 0.00 -3.83
C PRO A 225 15.38 0.58 -5.22
N ARG A 226 15.35 1.91 -5.30
CA ARG A 226 15.65 2.65 -6.52
C ARG A 226 17.17 2.73 -6.69
N ALA A 227 17.86 1.59 -6.70
CA ALA A 227 19.30 1.58 -6.92
C ALA A 227 19.60 1.53 -8.41
N GLU A 228 20.59 2.31 -8.84
CA GLU A 228 21.26 2.24 -10.15
C GLU A 228 21.94 0.88 -10.42
N SER A 229 21.61 -0.17 -9.67
CA SER A 229 22.11 -1.54 -9.83
C SER A 229 21.18 -2.57 -9.17
N SER A 230 20.02 -2.84 -9.76
CA SER A 230 19.29 -4.11 -9.56
C SER A 230 18.29 -4.24 -10.69
N ILE A 231 18.34 -5.36 -11.42
CA ILE A 231 17.74 -5.57 -12.74
C ILE A 231 16.34 -4.95 -12.81
N PRO A 232 16.14 -3.91 -13.65
CA PRO A 232 14.87 -3.21 -13.70
C PRO A 232 13.78 -4.21 -14.12
N ALA A 233 12.60 -4.15 -13.49
CA ALA A 233 11.56 -5.16 -13.70
C ALA A 233 11.03 -5.03 -15.13
N LYS A 234 11.28 -6.03 -15.97
CA LYS A 234 10.78 -5.99 -17.35
C LYS A 234 9.26 -5.96 -17.32
N TYR A 235 8.66 -4.99 -18.00
CA TYR A 235 7.23 -4.93 -18.21
C TYR A 235 6.90 -5.04 -19.70
N VAL A 236 5.72 -5.57 -20.00
CA VAL A 236 5.14 -5.56 -21.35
C VAL A 236 3.67 -5.15 -21.23
N VAL A 237 3.29 -4.14 -22.00
CA VAL A 237 1.92 -3.64 -22.10
C VAL A 237 1.34 -4.11 -23.41
N TYR A 238 0.21 -4.81 -23.35
CA TYR A 238 -0.60 -5.19 -24.49
C TYR A 238 -1.87 -4.35 -24.55
N ILE A 239 -2.30 -3.97 -25.74
CA ILE A 239 -3.60 -3.38 -26.00
C ILE A 239 -4.31 -4.27 -27.02
N ASN A 240 -5.47 -4.81 -26.64
CA ASN A 240 -6.23 -5.77 -27.44
C ASN A 240 -5.33 -6.90 -27.96
N ASP A 241 -4.60 -7.53 -27.04
CA ASP A 241 -3.65 -8.63 -27.27
C ASP A 241 -2.42 -8.31 -28.15
N ASN A 242 -2.26 -7.07 -28.61
CA ASN A 242 -1.09 -6.64 -29.36
C ASN A 242 -0.11 -5.92 -28.44
N GLU A 243 1.18 -6.26 -28.51
CA GLU A 243 2.21 -5.55 -27.75
C GLU A 243 2.22 -4.07 -28.18
N TYR A 244 1.97 -3.19 -27.22
CA TYR A 244 1.97 -1.75 -27.42
C TYR A 244 3.33 -1.16 -27.06
N THR A 245 3.87 -1.56 -25.90
CA THR A 245 5.20 -1.15 -25.47
C THR A 245 5.76 -2.16 -24.47
N SER A 246 7.07 -2.32 -24.47
CA SER A 246 7.80 -3.02 -23.43
C SER A 246 8.96 -2.16 -22.95
N GLY A 247 9.36 -2.38 -21.72
CA GLY A 247 10.43 -1.62 -21.10
C GLY A 247 10.83 -2.23 -19.78
N TYR A 248 11.53 -1.44 -18.99
CA TYR A 248 11.90 -1.83 -17.65
C TYR A 248 11.43 -0.78 -16.65
N SER A 249 10.88 -1.24 -15.52
CA SER A 249 10.34 -0.41 -14.45
C SER A 249 11.20 -0.48 -13.20
N ASN A 250 11.55 0.68 -12.64
CA ASN A 250 12.27 0.82 -11.37
C ASN A 250 11.30 1.20 -10.24
N GLY A 251 10.18 0.48 -10.15
CA GLY A 251 9.13 0.69 -9.16
C GLY A 251 7.86 1.33 -9.73
N SER A 252 7.98 2.32 -10.62
CA SER A 252 6.83 2.94 -11.30
C SER A 252 7.17 3.32 -12.74
N SER A 253 6.25 3.04 -13.65
CA SER A 253 6.29 3.35 -15.08
C SER A 253 4.94 3.90 -15.50
N SER A 254 4.91 4.70 -16.57
CA SER A 254 3.66 5.25 -17.08
C SER A 254 3.58 5.16 -18.60
N ILE A 255 2.36 5.03 -19.09
CA ILE A 255 2.03 5.10 -20.52
C ILE A 255 0.92 6.13 -20.70
N THR A 256 1.03 6.92 -21.77
CA THR A 256 -0.04 7.83 -22.19
C THR A 256 -0.75 7.22 -23.37
N LEU A 257 -2.05 7.02 -23.24
CA LEU A 257 -2.89 6.40 -24.25
C LEU A 257 -3.94 7.38 -24.76
N ARG A 258 -4.35 7.16 -26.01
CA ARG A 258 -5.48 7.82 -26.64
C ARG A 258 -6.33 6.77 -27.31
N ILE A 259 -7.54 6.55 -26.81
CA ILE A 259 -8.38 5.42 -27.21
C ILE A 259 -9.63 5.91 -27.93
N PHE A 260 -9.93 5.24 -29.05
CA PHE A 260 -11.05 5.54 -29.93
C PHE A 260 -12.06 4.39 -30.02
N LEU A 261 -11.86 3.28 -29.32
CA LEU A 261 -12.74 2.10 -29.32
C LEU A 261 -12.58 1.37 -27.98
N PRO A 262 -13.56 0.57 -27.52
CA PRO A 262 -13.39 -0.27 -26.33
C PRO A 262 -12.08 -1.06 -26.41
N SER A 263 -11.31 -1.04 -25.33
CA SER A 263 -9.97 -1.63 -25.34
C SER A 263 -9.68 -2.36 -24.04
N VAL A 264 -8.98 -3.48 -24.15
CA VAL A 264 -8.44 -4.25 -23.02
C VAL A 264 -6.95 -4.00 -22.97
N ILE A 265 -6.46 -3.55 -21.83
CA ILE A 265 -5.05 -3.27 -21.57
C ILE A 265 -4.54 -4.32 -20.60
N ASN A 266 -3.49 -5.04 -20.98
CA ASN A 266 -2.84 -6.02 -20.14
C ASN A 266 -1.41 -5.57 -19.83
N ILE A 267 -1.12 -5.30 -18.56
CA ILE A 267 0.20 -4.90 -18.09
C ILE A 267 0.82 -6.10 -17.39
N THR A 268 1.90 -6.62 -17.95
CA THR A 268 2.55 -7.85 -17.48
C THR A 268 3.96 -7.56 -16.95
N PHE A 269 4.37 -8.29 -15.92
CA PHE A 269 5.73 -8.34 -15.39
C PHE A 269 6.24 -9.78 -15.50
N PRO A 270 6.77 -10.19 -16.67
CA PRO A 270 7.02 -11.61 -16.97
C PRO A 270 7.97 -12.30 -15.99
N GLN A 271 8.97 -11.57 -15.48
CA GLN A 271 9.94 -12.07 -14.51
C GLN A 271 9.31 -12.51 -13.19
N TYR A 272 8.15 -11.95 -12.84
CA TYR A 272 7.44 -12.23 -11.60
C TYR A 272 6.17 -13.06 -11.85
N HIS A 273 5.86 -13.42 -13.10
CA HIS A 273 4.60 -14.05 -13.49
C HIS A 273 3.34 -13.27 -13.05
N LEU A 274 3.46 -11.95 -12.95
CA LEU A 274 2.39 -11.05 -12.53
C LEU A 274 1.80 -10.31 -13.73
N TYR A 275 0.51 -10.00 -13.66
CA TYR A 275 -0.15 -9.16 -14.65
C TYR A 275 -1.39 -8.46 -14.09
N LYS A 276 -1.83 -7.40 -14.76
CA LYS A 276 -3.04 -6.64 -14.45
C LYS A 276 -3.81 -6.38 -15.73
N VAL A 277 -5.12 -6.64 -15.73
CA VAL A 277 -5.99 -6.43 -16.88
C VAL A 277 -6.97 -5.30 -16.59
N ILE A 278 -7.04 -4.34 -17.49
CA ILE A 278 -7.86 -3.14 -17.38
C ILE A 278 -8.73 -3.05 -18.62
N THR A 279 -10.05 -2.93 -18.45
CA THR A 279 -10.97 -2.76 -19.56
C THR A 279 -11.51 -1.35 -19.60
N ILE A 280 -11.58 -0.77 -20.79
CA ILE A 280 -12.06 0.59 -21.05
C ILE A 280 -13.33 0.51 -21.90
N GLY A 281 -14.47 0.85 -21.29
CA GLY A 281 -15.76 0.96 -21.98
C GLY A 281 -15.97 2.32 -22.67
N THR A 282 -16.78 2.35 -23.74
CA THR A 282 -17.04 3.58 -24.52
C THR A 282 -18.51 4.05 -24.51
N THR A 283 -19.39 3.45 -23.72
CA THR A 283 -20.83 3.77 -23.74
C THR A 283 -21.35 4.23 -22.37
N LYS A 284 -21.59 5.54 -22.25
CA LYS A 284 -22.32 6.30 -21.19
C LYS A 284 -21.94 6.09 -19.71
N SER A 285 -21.18 5.06 -19.36
CA SER A 285 -20.32 5.03 -18.17
C SER A 285 -18.91 4.67 -18.66
N SER A 286 -18.01 5.65 -18.61
CA SER A 286 -16.60 5.53 -18.99
C SER A 286 -15.82 4.77 -17.92
N ASP A 287 -16.33 3.60 -17.51
CA ASP A 287 -15.78 2.83 -16.41
C ASP A 287 -14.52 2.13 -16.90
N ILE A 288 -13.37 2.65 -16.47
CA ILE A 288 -12.15 1.86 -16.47
C ILE A 288 -12.22 0.95 -15.25
N TYR A 289 -12.30 -0.35 -15.46
CA TYR A 289 -12.36 -1.32 -14.36
C TYR A 289 -11.33 -2.42 -14.52
N GLU A 290 -10.91 -2.95 -13.38
CA GLU A 290 -9.95 -4.04 -13.31
C GLU A 290 -10.68 -5.38 -13.48
N ASN A 291 -10.15 -6.24 -14.36
CA ASN A 291 -10.61 -7.61 -14.48
C ASN A 291 -9.71 -8.54 -13.66
N PHE A 292 -10.28 -9.16 -12.62
CA PHE A 292 -9.60 -10.22 -11.90
C PHE A 292 -9.48 -11.48 -12.79
N PRO A 293 -8.33 -12.17 -12.78
CA PRO A 293 -8.12 -13.31 -13.64
C PRO A 293 -8.97 -14.52 -13.22
N ILE A 294 -10.11 -14.68 -13.88
CA ILE A 294 -11.07 -15.80 -13.68
C ILE A 294 -10.38 -17.17 -13.80
N VAL A 295 -9.37 -17.29 -14.65
CA VAL A 295 -8.67 -18.56 -14.94
C VAL A 295 -8.01 -19.16 -13.71
N GLN A 296 -7.32 -18.35 -12.89
CA GLN A 296 -6.65 -18.84 -11.68
C GLN A 296 -7.68 -19.30 -10.64
N THR A 297 -8.75 -18.53 -10.46
CA THR A 297 -9.88 -18.89 -9.58
C THR A 297 -10.57 -20.18 -10.03
N VAL A 298 -10.77 -20.35 -11.34
CA VAL A 298 -11.38 -21.56 -11.91
C VAL A 298 -10.47 -22.78 -11.72
N LEU A 299 -9.16 -22.65 -11.92
CA LEU A 299 -8.19 -23.74 -11.69
C LEU A 299 -8.16 -24.17 -10.22
N ILE A 300 -8.18 -23.21 -9.28
CA ILE A 300 -8.27 -23.52 -7.84
C ILE A 300 -9.57 -24.26 -7.54
N MET A 301 -10.71 -23.78 -8.05
CA MET A 301 -12.01 -24.43 -7.88
C MET A 301 -12.03 -25.85 -8.43
N ILE A 302 -11.52 -26.07 -9.64
CA ILE A 302 -11.42 -27.41 -10.25
C ILE A 302 -10.55 -28.33 -9.37
N THR A 303 -9.42 -27.82 -8.86
CA THR A 303 -8.51 -28.58 -8.01
C THR A 303 -9.19 -29.00 -6.70
N VAL A 304 -9.90 -28.08 -6.03
CA VAL A 304 -10.66 -28.36 -4.81
C VAL A 304 -11.73 -29.42 -5.06
N VAL A 305 -12.47 -29.33 -6.17
CA VAL A 305 -13.49 -30.32 -6.55
C VAL A 305 -12.87 -31.70 -6.77
N LEU A 306 -11.75 -31.78 -7.49
CA LEU A 306 -11.07 -33.06 -7.75
C LEU A 306 -10.54 -33.71 -6.46
N ILE A 307 -10.00 -32.91 -5.54
CA ILE A 307 -9.58 -33.39 -4.21
C ILE A 307 -10.78 -33.93 -3.42
N GLY A 308 -11.88 -33.18 -3.39
CA GLY A 308 -13.12 -33.59 -2.73
C GLY A 308 -13.68 -34.91 -3.27
N LEU A 309 -13.72 -35.06 -4.59
CA LEU A 309 -14.17 -36.29 -5.26
C LEU A 309 -13.24 -37.48 -4.96
N SER A 310 -11.93 -37.25 -4.90
CA SER A 310 -10.96 -38.30 -4.54
C SER A 310 -11.16 -38.80 -3.12
N ILE A 311 -11.34 -37.89 -2.16
CA ILE A 311 -11.60 -38.24 -0.75
C ILE A 311 -12.93 -38.99 -0.61
N TRP A 312 -13.99 -38.50 -1.27
CA TRP A 312 -15.32 -39.12 -1.24
C TRP A 312 -15.30 -40.57 -1.75
N LYS A 313 -14.63 -40.80 -2.89
CA LYS A 313 -14.48 -42.14 -3.49
C LYS A 313 -13.75 -43.11 -2.55
N GLU A 314 -12.74 -42.62 -1.81
CA GLU A 314 -12.00 -43.45 -0.87
C GLU A 314 -12.79 -43.78 0.40
N ILE A 315 -13.69 -42.89 0.85
CA ILE A 315 -14.63 -43.18 1.94
C ILE A 315 -15.63 -44.27 1.53
N LEU A 316 -16.17 -44.20 0.31
CA LEU A 316 -17.10 -45.20 -0.21
C LEU A 316 -16.45 -46.59 -0.29
N ASN A 317 -15.23 -46.69 -0.81
CA ASN A 317 -14.53 -47.97 -0.96
C ASN A 317 -14.11 -48.62 0.39
N LYS A 318 -14.11 -47.89 1.50
CA LYS A 318 -13.86 -48.45 2.84
C LYS A 318 -15.14 -48.94 3.54
N ARG A 319 -16.32 -48.63 2.99
CA ARG A 319 -17.62 -49.07 3.53
C ARG A 319 -18.15 -50.35 2.87
N THR A 320 -17.50 -50.82 1.81
CA THR A 320 -17.72 -52.12 1.15
C THR A 320 -16.62 -53.09 1.52
#